data_AF-A0A2E9VJ40-F1
#
_entry.id   AF-A0A2E9VJ40-F1
#
_cell.length_a   1.000
_cell.length_b   1.000
_cell.length_c   1.000
_cell.angle_alpha   90.00
_cell.angle_beta   90.00
_cell.angle_gamma   90.00
#
_symmetry.space_group_name_H-M   'P 1'
#
loop_
_entity.id
_entity.type
_entity.pdbx_description
1 polymer ?
#
loop_
_entity_poly.entity_id
_entity_poly.type
_entity_poly.pdbx_seq_one_letter_code
_entity_poly.pdbx_strand_id
1 'polypeptide(L)'
;MVVNRFGLFQFVWPIAFAFLTDFIFLDLWALLIATNGNRFTPASLQRFPWTAVMCMVYPIVFIMIFLRHDTLEFWNWSPVTIVLALSMQLISTVWSLYAIFLLFKCYFTHRGG
;
A
#
# COMPACT_ATOMS: atom_id res chain seq x y z
N MET A 1 -5.06 12.28 -7.00
CA MET A 1 -3.62 12.18 -7.31
C MET A 1 -2.82 11.35 -6.31
N VAL A 2 -2.93 11.56 -4.98
CA VAL A 2 -2.12 10.83 -3.97
C VAL A 2 -2.28 9.31 -4.06
N VAL A 3 -3.52 8.81 -4.17
CA VAL A 3 -3.82 7.37 -4.30
C VAL A 3 -3.25 6.76 -5.58
N ASN A 4 -3.36 7.45 -6.72
CA ASN A 4 -2.82 6.96 -7.99
C ASN A 4 -1.28 6.85 -7.93
N ARG A 5 -0.61 7.89 -7.41
CA ARG A 5 0.86 7.85 -7.21
C ARG A 5 1.28 6.73 -6.25
N PHE A 6 0.49 6.49 -5.21
CA PHE A 6 0.73 5.39 -4.29
C PHE A 6 0.57 4.01 -4.96
N GLY A 7 -0.47 3.79 -5.75
CA GLY A 7 -0.65 2.56 -6.52
C GLY A 7 0.45 2.32 -7.55
N LEU A 8 0.89 3.37 -8.25
CA LEU A 8 2.04 3.29 -9.16
C LEU A 8 3.35 2.98 -8.43
N PHE A 9 3.59 3.62 -7.29
CA PHE A 9 4.74 3.31 -6.44
C PHE A 9 4.73 1.83 -6.06
N GLN A 10 3.60 1.32 -5.55
CA GLN A 10 3.42 -0.08 -5.17
C GLN A 10 3.63 -1.07 -6.31
N PHE A 11 3.32 -0.68 -7.54
CA PHE A 11 3.57 -1.50 -8.72
C PHE A 11 5.05 -1.48 -9.14
N VAL A 12 5.73 -0.33 -9.05
CA VAL A 12 7.09 -0.15 -9.57
C VAL A 12 8.16 -0.66 -8.61
N TRP A 13 8.04 -0.45 -7.29
CA TRP A 13 9.12 -0.80 -6.37
C TRP A 13 9.44 -2.31 -6.34
N PRO A 14 8.48 -3.27 -6.39
CA PRO A 14 8.81 -4.70 -6.41
C PRO A 14 9.58 -5.10 -7.69
N ILE A 15 9.27 -4.45 -8.82
CA ILE A 15 9.98 -4.65 -10.09
C ILE A 15 11.39 -4.06 -10.00
N ALA A 16 11.51 -2.85 -9.43
CA ALA A 16 12.79 -2.19 -9.25
C ALA A 16 13.72 -2.98 -8.35
N PHE A 17 13.22 -3.73 -7.37
CA PHE A 17 14.03 -4.55 -6.45
C PHE A 17 14.01 -6.04 -6.75
N ALA A 18 13.40 -6.47 -7.87
CA ALA A 18 13.35 -7.86 -8.29
C ALA A 18 14.74 -8.50 -8.48
N PHE A 19 15.78 -7.71 -8.74
CA PHE A 19 17.15 -8.21 -8.86
C PHE A 19 17.79 -8.57 -7.50
N LEU A 20 17.18 -8.15 -6.38
CA LEU A 20 17.64 -8.44 -5.01
C LEU A 20 16.88 -9.59 -4.35
N THR A 21 15.84 -10.10 -5.00
CA THR A 21 14.94 -11.13 -4.46
C THR A 21 14.72 -12.20 -5.51
N ASP A 22 14.78 -13.49 -5.15
CA ASP A 22 14.59 -14.60 -6.11
C ASP A 22 13.15 -14.72 -6.67
N PHE A 23 12.23 -13.87 -6.21
CA PHE A 23 10.82 -13.90 -6.55
C PHE A 23 10.30 -12.52 -6.96
N ILE A 24 9.55 -12.47 -8.06
CA ILE A 24 8.78 -11.28 -8.45
C ILE A 24 7.36 -11.44 -7.91
N PHE A 25 7.02 -10.66 -6.89
CA PHE A 25 5.64 -10.58 -6.40
C PHE A 25 4.95 -9.36 -7.01
N LEU A 26 3.99 -9.60 -7.91
CA LEU A 26 3.16 -8.55 -8.49
C LEU A 26 1.96 -8.30 -7.58
N ASP A 27 1.92 -7.14 -6.95
CA ASP A 27 0.81 -6.73 -6.10
C ASP A 27 -0.42 -6.33 -6.95
N LEU A 28 -1.36 -7.27 -7.11
CA LEU A 28 -2.64 -7.04 -7.78
C LEU A 28 -3.47 -5.94 -7.09
N TRP A 29 -3.30 -5.70 -5.79
CA TRP A 29 -3.98 -4.63 -5.07
C TRP A 29 -3.47 -3.26 -5.51
N ALA A 30 -2.16 -3.12 -5.78
CA ALA A 30 -1.56 -1.90 -6.30
C ALA A 30 -2.21 -1.46 -7.62
N LEU A 31 -2.48 -2.42 -8.52
CA LEU A 31 -3.13 -2.17 -9.80
C LEU A 31 -4.58 -1.68 -9.63
N LEU A 32 -5.33 -2.31 -8.73
CA LEU A 32 -6.70 -1.90 -8.39
C LEU A 32 -6.74 -0.51 -7.74
N ILE A 33 -5.75 -0.19 -6.90
CA ILE A 33 -5.64 1.11 -6.25
C ILE A 33 -5.23 2.21 -7.24
N ALA A 34 -4.32 1.91 -8.16
CA ALA A 34 -3.90 2.87 -9.20
C ALA A 34 -5.07 3.19 -10.15
N THR A 35 -5.78 2.16 -10.61
CA THR A 35 -6.92 2.29 -11.54
C THR A 35 -8.09 3.03 -10.89
N ASN A 36 -8.48 2.66 -9.66
CA ASN A 36 -9.52 3.37 -8.91
C ASN A 36 -9.08 4.77 -8.48
N GLY A 37 -7.79 4.94 -8.15
CA GLY A 37 -7.13 6.21 -7.85
C GLY A 37 -7.27 7.25 -8.96
N ASN A 38 -7.38 6.81 -10.22
CA ASN A 38 -7.49 7.67 -11.39
C ASN A 38 -8.96 8.06 -11.71
N ARG A 39 -9.94 7.30 -11.20
CA ARG A 39 -11.38 7.54 -11.38
C ARG A 39 -12.05 8.20 -10.17
N PHE A 40 -11.27 8.74 -9.24
CA PHE A 40 -11.79 9.43 -8.06
C PHE A 40 -12.62 10.65 -8.46
N THR A 41 -13.94 10.53 -8.32
CA THR A 41 -14.90 11.62 -8.54
C THR A 41 -15.61 11.94 -7.23
N PRO A 42 -16.08 13.18 -7.01
CA PRO A 42 -16.84 13.53 -5.80
C PRO A 42 -18.06 12.63 -5.60
N ALA A 43 -18.70 12.19 -6.69
CA ALA A 43 -19.83 11.26 -6.67
C ALA A 43 -19.46 9.87 -6.13
N SER A 44 -18.23 9.38 -6.32
CA SER A 44 -17.81 8.09 -5.76
C SER A 44 -17.62 8.13 -4.24
N LEU A 45 -17.33 9.32 -3.68
CA LEU A 45 -17.15 9.54 -2.25
C LEU A 45 -18.48 9.67 -1.48
N GLN A 46 -19.62 9.87 -2.15
CA GLN A 46 -20.91 9.95 -1.46
C GLN A 46 -21.44 8.59 -0.98
N ARG A 47 -20.94 7.47 -1.54
CA ARG A 47 -21.37 6.12 -1.15
C ARG A 47 -20.53 5.57 0.00
N PHE A 48 -19.36 5.02 -0.33
CA PHE A 48 -18.46 4.38 0.63
C PHE A 48 -17.02 4.40 0.09
N PRO A 49 -16.00 4.75 0.89
CA PRO A 49 -14.64 4.91 0.42
C PRO A 49 -13.91 3.55 0.30
N TRP A 50 -14.36 2.71 -0.65
CA TRP A 50 -13.78 1.38 -0.89
C TRP A 50 -12.26 1.38 -1.10
N THR A 51 -11.74 2.44 -1.71
CA THR A 51 -10.30 2.61 -1.91
C THR A 51 -9.54 2.74 -0.58
N ALA A 52 -10.16 3.30 0.48
CA ALA A 52 -9.53 3.35 1.80
C ALA A 52 -9.41 1.93 2.38
N VAL A 53 -10.41 1.07 2.17
CA VAL A 53 -10.36 -0.34 2.56
C VAL A 53 -9.27 -1.08 1.78
N MET A 54 -9.13 -0.82 0.47
CA MET A 54 -8.05 -1.40 -0.32
C MET A 54 -6.67 -0.96 0.18
N CYS A 55 -6.50 0.31 0.57
CA CYS A 55 -5.25 0.80 1.16
C CYS A 55 -4.95 0.19 2.54
N MET A 56 -5.93 -0.36 3.27
CA MET A 56 -5.71 -1.00 4.58
C MET A 56 -4.95 -2.33 4.48
N VAL A 57 -4.81 -2.90 3.28
CA VAL A 57 -4.01 -4.13 3.08
C VAL A 57 -2.55 -3.90 3.48
N TYR A 58 -1.95 -2.77 3.14
CA TYR A 58 -0.54 -2.46 3.44
C TYR A 58 -0.20 -2.40 4.94
N PRO A 59 -0.93 -1.65 5.80
CA PRO A 59 -0.65 -1.64 7.23
C PRO A 59 -0.92 -3.00 7.87
N ILE A 60 -1.92 -3.75 7.40
CA ILE A 60 -2.19 -5.11 7.89
C ILE A 60 -1.03 -6.05 7.54
N VAL A 61 -0.55 -6.03 6.30
CA VAL A 61 0.60 -6.83 5.86
C VAL A 61 1.85 -6.46 6.65
N PHE A 62 2.10 -5.17 6.89
CA PHE A 62 3.22 -4.74 7.72
C PHE A 62 3.15 -5.30 9.14
N ILE A 63 1.99 -5.25 9.79
CA ILE A 63 1.80 -5.84 11.13
C ILE A 63 1.98 -7.37 11.08
N MET A 64 1.46 -8.02 10.04
CA MET A 64 1.60 -9.46 9.86
C MET A 64 3.06 -9.91 9.74
N ILE A 65 3.95 -9.09 9.15
CA ILE A 65 5.40 -9.39 9.09
C ILE A 65 6.00 -9.52 10.50
N PHE A 66 5.53 -8.74 11.48
CA PHE A 66 6.01 -8.84 12.87
C PHE A 66 5.29 -9.93 13.67
N LEU A 67 4.03 -10.24 13.35
CA LEU A 67 3.24 -11.25 14.05
C LEU A 67 3.57 -12.68 13.61
N ARG A 68 3.81 -12.89 12.31
CA ARG A 68 4.16 -14.20 11.78
C ARG A 68 5.61 -14.52 12.19
N HIS A 69 5.76 -15.42 13.15
CA HIS A 69 7.04 -16.01 13.59
C HIS A 69 7.74 -16.85 12.49
N ASP A 70 7.64 -16.50 11.21
CA ASP A 70 8.49 -17.03 10.13
C ASP A 70 9.83 -16.27 10.08
N THR A 71 10.40 -16.05 11.27
CA THR A 71 11.70 -15.39 11.43
C THR A 71 12.81 -16.20 10.77
N LEU A 72 12.64 -17.51 10.55
CA LEU A 72 13.68 -18.36 9.97
C LEU A 72 13.99 -18.05 8.49
N GLU A 73 13.01 -17.66 7.68
CA GLU A 73 13.26 -17.26 6.28
C GLU A 73 13.72 -15.80 6.19
N PHE A 74 13.13 -14.93 7.02
CA PHE A 74 13.45 -13.50 7.04
C PHE A 74 14.85 -13.21 7.61
N TRP A 75 15.35 -14.04 8.55
CA TRP A 75 16.71 -13.92 9.11
C TRP A 75 17.79 -14.51 8.20
N ASN A 76 17.43 -15.38 7.24
CA ASN A 76 18.37 -15.91 6.26
C ASN A 76 18.67 -14.92 5.12
N TRP A 77 17.92 -13.82 5.03
CA TRP A 77 18.16 -12.79 4.03
C TRP A 77 19.38 -11.95 4.40
N SER A 78 20.05 -11.41 3.38
CA SER A 78 21.15 -10.48 3.64
C SER A 78 20.62 -9.26 4.44
N PRO A 79 21.39 -8.71 5.39
CA PRO A 79 20.99 -7.52 6.14
C PRO A 79 20.59 -6.35 5.23
N VAL A 80 21.22 -6.24 4.06
CA VAL A 80 20.92 -5.21 3.05
C VAL A 80 19.52 -5.39 2.46
N THR A 81 19.16 -6.62 2.09
CA THR A 81 17.84 -6.96 1.54
C THR A 81 16.74 -6.75 2.59
N ILE A 82 16.99 -7.14 3.84
CA ILE A 82 16.05 -6.98 4.96
C ILE A 82 15.75 -5.50 5.23
N VAL A 83 16.79 -4.68 5.39
CA VAL A 83 16.64 -3.24 5.70
C VAL A 83 15.89 -2.53 4.57
N LEU A 84 16.21 -2.87 3.32
CA LEU A 84 15.55 -2.30 2.15
C LEU A 84 14.08 -2.71 2.06
N ALA A 85 13.76 -4.00 2.23
CA ALA A 85 12.39 -4.49 2.20
C ALA A 85 11.55 -3.88 3.34
N LEU A 86 12.09 -3.85 4.56
CA LEU A 86 11.39 -3.27 5.72
C LEU A 86 11.19 -1.76 5.56
N SER A 87 12.18 -1.02 5.05
CA SER A 87 12.05 0.42 4.82
C SER A 87 11.01 0.72 3.73
N MET A 88 10.98 -0.05 2.64
CA MET A 88 9.94 0.08 1.61
C MET A 88 8.55 -0.25 2.15
N GLN A 89 8.41 -1.29 2.97
CA GLN A 89 7.15 -1.64 3.62
C GLN A 89 6.71 -0.58 4.66
N LEU A 90 7.64 0.04 5.36
CA LEU A 90 7.37 1.14 6.27
C LEU A 90 6.88 2.39 5.52
N ILE A 91 7.57 2.80 4.45
CA ILE A 91 7.16 3.93 3.59
C ILE A 91 5.78 3.65 3.00
N SER A 92 5.56 2.44 2.51
CA SER A 92 4.28 1.96 1.99
C SER A 92 3.16 2.12 3.02
N THR A 93 3.42 1.69 4.26
CA THR A 93 2.47 1.77 5.36
C THR A 93 2.14 3.22 5.71
N VAL A 94 3.15 4.07 5.90
CA VAL A 94 2.94 5.49 6.21
C VAL A 94 2.14 6.19 5.12
N TRP A 95 2.47 5.96 3.84
CA TRP A 95 1.76 6.56 2.73
C TRP A 95 0.32 6.04 2.63
N SER A 96 0.11 4.74 2.82
CA SER A 96 -1.23 4.15 2.81
C SER A 96 -2.13 4.76 3.90
N LEU A 97 -1.61 4.94 5.12
CA LEU A 97 -2.34 5.58 6.23
C LEU A 97 -2.66 7.05 5.92
N TYR A 98 -1.71 7.78 5.33
CA TYR A 98 -1.95 9.15 4.88
C TYR A 98 -3.04 9.21 3.79
N ALA A 99 -3.02 8.29 2.83
CA ALA A 99 -4.05 8.20 1.79
C ALA A 99 -5.43 7.87 2.39
N ILE A 100 -5.49 6.92 3.32
CA ILE A 100 -6.72 6.56 4.05
C ILE A 100 -7.29 7.78 4.78
N PHE A 101 -6.44 8.51 5.52
CA PHE A 101 -6.85 9.71 6.22
C PHE A 101 -7.47 10.76 5.29
N LEU A 102 -6.82 11.04 4.15
CA LEU A 102 -7.35 11.99 3.16
C LEU A 102 -8.69 11.54 2.56
N LEU A 103 -8.85 10.24 2.31
CA LEU A 103 -10.07 9.66 1.78
C LEU A 103 -11.24 9.78 2.77
N PHE A 104 -11.01 9.46 4.04
CA PHE A 104 -12.01 9.64 5.09
C PHE A 104 -12.35 11.11 5.31
N LYS A 105 -11.35 12.00 5.31
CA LYS A 105 -11.60 13.44 5.41
C LYS A 105 -12.53 13.91 4.28
N CYS A 106 -12.23 13.54 3.03
CA CYS A 106 -13.09 13.90 1.89
C CYS A 106 -14.49 13.27 2.01
N TYR A 107 -14.58 12.02 2.46
CA TYR A 107 -15.86 11.34 2.69
C TYR A 107 -16.76 12.10 3.66
N PHE A 108 -16.24 12.48 4.83
CA PHE A 108 -17.02 13.21 5.83
C PHE A 108 -17.38 14.62 5.36
N THR A 109 -16.50 15.31 4.65
CA THR A 109 -16.80 16.64 4.09
C THR A 109 -17.94 16.59 3.07
N HIS A 110 -18.00 15.56 2.23
CA HIS A 110 -19.06 15.45 1.20
C HIS A 110 -20.35 14.78 1.69
N ARG A 111 -20.33 14.08 2.82
CA ARG A 111 -21.52 13.45 3.42
C ARG A 111 -22.19 14.33 4.48
N GLY A 112 -21.45 15.24 5.10
CA GLY A 112 -21.94 16.18 6.12
C GLY A 112 -22.24 17.60 5.63
N GLY A 113 -22.12 17.86 4.32
CA GLY A 113 -22.40 19.15 3.68
C GLY A 113 -23.63 19.09 2.79
#